data_AF-A0A357AZV6-F1
#
_entry.id   AF-A0A357AZV6-F1
#
_cell.length_a   1.000
_cell.length_b   1.000
_cell.length_c   1.000
_cell.angle_alpha   90.00
_cell.angle_beta   90.00
_cell.angle_gamma   90.00
#
_symmetry.space_group_name_H-M   'P 1'
#
loop_
_entity.id
_entity.type
_entity.pdbx_description
1 polymer ?
#
loop_
_entity_poly.entity_id
_entity_poly.type
_entity_poly.pdbx_seq_one_letter_code
_entity_poly.pdbx_strand_id
1 'polypeptide(L)'
;MGWNRSTTLTLLRRMEAKGAVISDTEGGMKSFRPLVRREDAALRETEDFLGRVYKGSLSLMVSSLTKKQSLPQKEIDELYALLRGLEAG
;
A
#
# COMPACT_ATOMS: atom_id res chain seq x y z
N MET A 1 -22.18 5.82 6.00
CA MET A 1 -21.92 5.44 4.60
C MET A 1 -20.99 4.24 4.61
N GLY A 2 -21.48 3.06 4.28
CA GLY A 2 -20.70 1.83 4.21
C GLY A 2 -21.13 1.01 3.01
N TRP A 3 -20.26 0.16 2.49
CA TRP A 3 -20.65 -0.78 1.44
C TRP A 3 -21.79 -1.69 1.91
N ASN A 4 -22.67 -2.05 1.00
CA ASN A 4 -23.71 -3.03 1.30
C ASN A 4 -23.06 -4.40 1.64
N ARG A 5 -23.80 -5.25 2.35
CA ARG A 5 -23.31 -6.57 2.80
C ARG A 5 -22.79 -7.43 1.64
N SER A 6 -23.45 -7.40 0.48
CA SER A 6 -23.06 -8.21 -0.68
C SER A 6 -21.73 -7.76 -1.28
N THR A 7 -21.45 -6.46 -1.34
CA THR A 7 -20.18 -5.91 -1.81
C THR A 7 -19.04 -6.28 -0.86
N THR A 8 -19.24 -6.11 0.46
CA THR A 8 -18.23 -6.51 1.46
C THR A 8 -17.90 -8.00 1.36
N LEU A 9 -18.93 -8.86 1.26
CA LEU A 9 -18.72 -10.29 1.13
C LEU A 9 -18.05 -10.67 -0.20
N THR A 10 -18.36 -9.97 -1.28
CA THR A 10 -17.73 -10.18 -2.59
C THR A 10 -16.24 -9.85 -2.52
N LEU A 11 -15.87 -8.75 -1.87
CA LEU A 11 -14.47 -8.37 -1.70
C LEU A 11 -13.71 -9.35 -0.80
N LEU A 12 -14.31 -9.78 0.32
CA LEU A 12 -13.72 -10.81 1.19
C LEU A 12 -13.46 -12.12 0.45
N ARG A 13 -14.41 -12.58 -0.37
CA ARG A 13 -14.23 -13.77 -1.23
C ARG A 13 -13.11 -13.58 -2.26
N ARG A 14 -13.00 -12.41 -2.87
CA ARG A 14 -11.91 -12.10 -3.82
C ARG A 14 -10.55 -12.05 -3.14
N MET A 15 -10.49 -11.53 -1.91
CA MET A 15 -9.26 -11.52 -1.12
C MET A 15 -8.86 -12.93 -0.68
N GLU A 16 -9.83 -13.75 -0.28
CA GLU A 16 -9.63 -15.17 0.05
C GLU A 16 -9.12 -15.95 -1.17
N ALA A 17 -9.74 -15.77 -2.34
CA ALA A 17 -9.29 -16.40 -3.60
C ALA A 17 -7.88 -15.96 -4.03
N LYS A 18 -7.45 -14.75 -3.62
CA LYS A 18 -6.09 -14.23 -3.86
C LYS A 18 -5.09 -14.65 -2.77
N GLY A 19 -5.53 -15.40 -1.75
CA GLY A 19 -4.69 -15.79 -0.61
C GLY A 19 -4.30 -14.63 0.32
N ALA A 20 -4.99 -13.49 0.23
CA ALA A 20 -4.71 -12.32 1.08
C ALA A 20 -5.31 -12.44 2.48
N VAL A 21 -6.41 -13.20 2.60
CA VAL A 21 -7.08 -13.50 3.86
C VAL A 21 -7.47 -14.98 3.88
N ILE A 22 -7.68 -15.52 5.07
CA ILE A 22 -8.29 -16.82 5.28
C ILE A 22 -9.55 -16.64 6.12
N SER A 23 -10.53 -17.50 5.88
CA SER A 23 -11.74 -17.54 6.69
C SER A 23 -11.82 -18.77 7.56
N ASP A 24 -12.36 -18.57 8.75
CA ASP A 24 -12.65 -19.62 9.72
C ASP A 24 -14.16 -19.54 10.03
N THR A 25 -14.81 -20.69 10.20
CA THR A 25 -16.24 -20.74 10.57
C THR A 25 -16.37 -21.41 11.92
N GLU A 26 -16.69 -20.61 12.93
CA GLU A 26 -16.94 -21.08 14.29
C GLU A 26 -18.36 -20.68 14.70
N GLY A 27 -19.15 -21.64 15.20
CA GLY A 27 -20.51 -21.37 15.71
C GLY A 27 -21.47 -20.77 14.69
N GLY A 28 -21.24 -20.95 13.38
CA GLY A 28 -22.05 -20.35 12.31
C GLY A 28 -21.67 -18.91 11.94
N MET A 29 -20.65 -18.34 12.59
CA MET A 29 -20.10 -17.03 12.24
C MET A 29 -18.81 -17.20 11.42
N LYS A 30 -18.77 -16.59 10.24
CA LYS A 30 -17.58 -16.55 9.38
C LYS A 30 -16.68 -15.40 9.80
N SER A 31 -15.52 -15.70 10.37
CA SER A 31 -14.47 -14.74 10.69
C SER A 31 -13.40 -14.75 9.59
N PHE A 32 -12.64 -13.66 9.47
CA PHE A 32 -11.54 -13.53 8.49
C PHE A 32 -10.31 -12.99 9.18
N ARG A 33 -9.14 -13.52 8.84
CA ARG A 33 -7.85 -13.05 9.32
C ARG A 33 -6.87 -12.84 8.15
N PRO A 34 -5.98 -11.83 8.22
CA PRO A 34 -5.02 -11.57 7.16
C PRO A 34 -3.99 -12.69 7.06
N LEU A 35 -3.58 -12.99 5.83
CA LEU A 35 -2.42 -13.85 5.53
C LEU A 35 -1.22 -13.04 5.03
N VAL A 36 -1.40 -11.75 4.76
CA VAL A 36 -0.35 -10.83 4.34
C VAL A 36 -0.14 -9.77 5.41
N ARG A 37 1.13 -9.41 5.64
CA ARG A 37 1.48 -8.28 6.49
C ARG A 37 1.13 -6.97 5.79
N ARG A 38 0.78 -5.95 6.57
CA ARG A 38 0.34 -4.66 6.02
C ARG A 38 1.48 -3.96 5.27
N GLU A 39 2.67 -4.01 5.85
CA GLU A 39 3.90 -3.44 5.31
C GLU A 39 4.28 -4.08 3.97
N ASP A 40 4.20 -5.41 3.85
CA ASP A 40 4.51 -6.12 2.61
C ASP A 40 3.49 -5.79 1.52
N ALA A 41 2.20 -5.73 1.88
CA ALA A 41 1.14 -5.35 0.94
C ALA A 41 1.32 -3.89 0.46
N ALA A 42 1.68 -2.98 1.36
CA ALA A 42 1.92 -1.58 1.01
C ALA A 42 3.16 -1.40 0.12
N LEU A 43 4.25 -2.10 0.41
CA LEU A 43 5.45 -2.09 -0.41
C LEU A 43 5.16 -2.61 -1.83
N ARG A 44 4.51 -3.77 -1.92
CA ARG A 44 4.09 -4.38 -3.20
C ARG A 44 3.26 -3.41 -4.04
N GLU A 45 2.24 -2.80 -3.43
CA GLU A 45 1.39 -1.82 -4.13
C GLU A 45 2.18 -0.59 -4.56
N THR A 46 3.13 -0.12 -3.74
CA THR A 46 3.99 1.03 -4.07
C THR A 46 4.88 0.72 -5.27
N GLU A 47 5.49 -0.45 -5.32
CA GLU A 47 6.31 -0.92 -6.45
C GLU A 47 5.47 -1.07 -7.72
N ASP A 48 4.30 -1.73 -7.63
CA ASP A 48 3.38 -1.92 -8.75
C ASP A 48 2.86 -0.59 -9.28
N PHE A 49 2.55 0.36 -8.39
CA PHE A 49 2.12 1.70 -8.75
C PHE A 49 3.25 2.51 -9.40
N LEU A 50 4.45 2.47 -8.82
CA LEU A 50 5.63 3.13 -9.36
C LEU A 50 5.94 2.63 -10.77
N GLY A 51 5.91 1.31 -10.98
CA GLY A 51 6.13 0.68 -12.28
C GLY A 51 5.10 1.10 -13.33
N ARG A 52 3.80 1.05 -13.00
CA ARG A 52 2.74 1.31 -13.97
C ARG A 52 2.52 2.79 -14.28
N VAL A 53 2.60 3.65 -13.26
CA VAL A 53 2.21 5.07 -13.39
C VAL A 53 3.42 5.96 -13.62
N TYR A 54 4.54 5.66 -12.98
CA TYR A 54 5.76 6.47 -13.03
C TYR A 54 6.92 5.77 -13.75
N LYS A 55 6.65 4.66 -14.43
CA LYS A 55 7.64 3.89 -15.21
C LYS A 55 8.87 3.49 -14.38
N GLY A 56 8.66 3.21 -13.09
CA GLY A 56 9.71 2.84 -12.15
C GLY A 56 10.54 4.02 -11.62
N SER A 57 10.26 5.26 -12.00
CA SER A 57 11.07 6.41 -11.61
C SER A 57 10.53 7.08 -10.33
N LEU A 58 11.24 6.88 -9.23
CA LEU A 58 10.97 7.57 -7.97
C LEU A 58 11.10 9.09 -8.12
N SER A 59 12.10 9.57 -8.87
CA SER A 59 12.29 11.00 -9.13
C SER A 59 11.11 11.63 -9.89
N LEU A 60 10.49 10.90 -10.83
CA LEU A 60 9.26 11.36 -11.49
C LEU A 60 8.08 11.42 -10.52
N MET A 61 7.93 10.42 -9.64
CA MET A 61 6.90 10.44 -8.60
C MET A 61 7.06 11.66 -7.68
N VAL A 62 8.25 11.84 -7.08
CA VAL A 62 8.54 12.95 -6.16
C VAL A 62 8.36 14.30 -6.87
N SER A 63 8.91 14.48 -8.07
CA SER A 63 8.74 15.74 -8.81
C SER A 63 7.29 16.04 -9.18
N SER A 64 6.45 15.01 -9.40
CA SER A 64 5.01 15.22 -9.65
C SER A 64 4.26 15.68 -8.40
N LEU A 65 4.68 15.23 -7.22
CA LEU A 65 4.12 15.63 -5.93
C LEU A 65 4.55 17.06 -5.59
N THR A 66 5.84 17.38 -5.74
CA THR A 66 6.38 18.71 -5.41
C THR A 66 5.90 19.81 -6.35
N LYS A 67 5.57 19.49 -7.61
CA LYS A 67 4.96 20.44 -8.55
C LYS A 67 3.56 20.89 -8.15
N LYS A 68 2.82 20.06 -7.40
CA LYS A 68 1.44 20.35 -6.99
C LYS A 68 1.34 20.86 -5.56
N GLN A 69 2.30 20.52 -4.70
CA GLN A 69 2.36 20.94 -3.30
C GLN A 69 3.82 21.19 -2.91
N SER A 70 4.10 22.35 -2.31
CA SER A 70 5.42 22.62 -1.75
C SER A 70 5.68 21.72 -0.55
N LEU A 71 6.81 21.00 -0.53
CA LEU A 71 7.23 20.25 0.64
C LEU A 71 7.78 21.22 1.70
N PRO A 72 7.39 21.09 2.98
CA PRO A 72 8.01 21.83 4.06
C PRO A 72 9.49 21.44 4.20
N GLN A 73 10.31 22.37 4.69
CA GLN A 73 11.75 22.15 4.84
C GLN A 73 12.09 20.88 5.64
N LYS A 74 11.30 20.58 6.67
CA LYS A 74 11.46 19.36 7.48
C LYS A 74 11.38 18.08 6.63
N GLU A 75 10.41 17.98 5.73
CA GLU A 75 10.28 16.81 4.84
C GLU A 75 11.44 16.72 3.85
N ILE A 76 11.95 17.86 3.38
CA ILE A 76 13.14 17.92 2.52
C ILE A 76 14.38 17.39 3.28
N ASP A 77 14.56 17.80 4.53
CA ASP A 77 15.70 17.38 5.35
C ASP A 77 15.65 15.87 5.67
N GLU A 78 14.46 15.35 5.95
CA GLU A 78 14.22 13.91 6.15
C GLU A 78 14.55 13.11 4.87
N LEU A 79 14.13 13.59 3.69
CA LEU A 79 14.47 12.97 2.41
C LEU A 79 16.00 12.97 2.17
N TYR A 80 16.69 14.08 2.44
CA TYR A 80 18.15 14.13 2.33
C TYR A 80 18.84 13.17 3.30
N ALA A 81 18.31 12.99 4.52
CA ALA A 81 18.84 12.02 5.46
C ALA A 81 18.69 10.58 4.95
N LEU A 82 17.55 10.23 4.37
CA LEU A 82 17.33 8.91 3.75
C LEU A 82 18.31 8.66 2.59
N LEU A 83 18.48 9.63 1.70
CA LEU A 83 19.40 9.51 0.55
C LEU A 83 20.84 9.33 1.00
N ARG A 84 21.32 10.15 1.96
CA ARG A 84 22.66 9.99 2.55
C ARG A 84 22.84 8.63 3.22
N GLY A 85 21.80 8.10 3.86
CA GLY A 85 21.81 6.77 4.45
C GLY A 85 21.99 5.65 3.43
N LEU A 86 21.43 5.80 2.22
CA LEU A 86 21.60 4.85 1.11
C LEU A 86 22.99 4.92 0.48
N GLU A 87 23.62 6.10 0.45
CA GLU A 87 24.97 6.28 -0.12
C GLU A 87 26.09 5.79 0.82
N ALA A 88 25.81 5.74 2.13
CA ALA A 88 26.76 5.32 3.16
C ALA A 88 26.81 3.81 3.41
N GLY A 89 25.96 3.03 2.74
CA GLY A 89 25.91 1.56 2.78
C GLY A 89 26.25 0.95 1.42
#